data_AF-A0A3L7PPH6-F1
#
_entry.id   AF-A0A3L7PPH6-F1
#
_cell.length_a   1.000
_cell.length_b   1.000
_cell.length_c   1.000
_cell.angle_alpha   90.00
_cell.angle_beta   90.00
_cell.angle_gamma   90.00
#
_symmetry.space_group_name_H-M   'P 1'
#
loop_
_entity.id
_entity.type
_entity.pdbx_description
1 polymer ?
#
loop_
_entity_poly.entity_id
_entity_poly.type
_entity_poly.pdbx_seq_one_letter_code
_entity_poly.pdbx_strand_id
1 'polypeptide(L)'
;MKNVREFLESVAEIARDRNVFTSVEVQGDLLRCRARDVKEDAWYLVQSHDGHWTVSLSTPDRWLSESIETDLMHFGDPLEELIEEELVELGSDFEVEAPKHFRSEQREYVFINTVPLHNESLNGDASIVATWLLAYEAAFRNLGDMSGEEKD
;
A
#
# COMPACT_ATOMS: atom_id res chain seq x y z
N MET A 1 3.72 -6.43 25.31
CA MET A 1 3.00 -5.49 24.43
C MET A 1 4.05 -4.91 23.51
N LYS A 2 3.98 -5.13 22.20
CA LYS A 2 4.87 -4.40 21.28
C LYS A 2 4.37 -2.97 21.20
N ASN A 3 5.26 -2.00 21.33
CA ASN A 3 4.91 -0.61 21.03
C ASN A 3 4.61 -0.49 19.51
N VAL A 4 3.71 0.40 19.08
CA VAL A 4 3.35 0.64 17.67
C VAL A 4 4.58 0.76 16.78
N ARG A 5 5.61 1.48 17.26
CA ARG A 5 6.87 1.61 16.55
C ARG A 5 7.61 0.28 16.37
N GLU A 6 7.69 -0.56 17.40
CA GLU A 6 8.35 -1.87 17.31
C GLU A 6 7.62 -2.81 16.35
N PHE A 7 6.29 -2.70 16.30
CA PHE A 7 5.48 -3.39 15.31
C PHE A 7 5.84 -2.93 13.89
N LEU A 8 5.83 -1.61 13.65
CA LEU A 8 6.16 -1.04 12.34
C LEU A 8 7.58 -1.36 11.90
N GLU A 9 8.56 -1.42 12.81
CA GLU A 9 9.91 -1.87 12.47
C GLU A 9 9.92 -3.34 12.04
N SER A 10 9.11 -4.20 12.67
CA SER A 10 8.97 -5.61 12.23
C SER A 10 8.39 -5.70 10.80
N VAL A 11 7.41 -4.86 10.47
CA VAL A 11 6.86 -4.76 9.10
C VAL A 11 7.92 -4.20 8.13
N ALA A 12 8.65 -3.17 8.54
CA ALA A 12 9.68 -2.52 7.74
C ALA A 12 10.85 -3.45 7.40
N GLU A 13 11.28 -4.32 8.33
CA GLU A 13 12.29 -5.35 8.08
C GLU A 13 11.87 -6.27 6.93
N ILE A 14 10.64 -6.78 6.95
CA ILE A 14 10.11 -7.64 5.88
C ILE A 14 10.04 -6.87 4.55
N ALA A 15 9.58 -5.63 4.57
CA ALA A 15 9.49 -4.79 3.37
C ALA A 15 10.87 -4.48 2.75
N ARG A 16 11.88 -4.23 3.58
CA ARG A 16 13.27 -3.98 3.13
C ARG A 16 13.85 -5.21 2.43
N ASP A 17 13.58 -6.40 2.94
CA ASP A 17 14.10 -7.66 2.37
C ASP A 17 13.56 -7.95 0.97
N ARG A 18 12.38 -7.42 0.60
CA ARG A 18 11.81 -7.58 -0.74
C ARG A 18 12.47 -6.72 -1.81
N ASN A 19 13.13 -5.63 -1.43
CA ASN A 19 13.84 -4.74 -2.34
C ASN A 19 12.96 -4.27 -3.53
N VAL A 20 11.70 -3.95 -3.28
CA VAL A 20 10.75 -3.36 -4.25
C VAL A 20 10.56 -1.86 -4.06
N PHE A 21 10.94 -1.31 -2.91
CA PHE A 21 10.85 0.12 -2.60
C PHE A 21 12.18 0.84 -2.82
N THR A 22 12.13 2.16 -3.04
CA THR A 22 13.34 3.02 -3.09
C THR A 22 13.88 3.28 -1.67
N SER A 23 13.00 3.50 -0.70
CA SER A 23 13.34 3.64 0.72
C SER A 23 12.21 3.09 1.60
N VAL A 24 12.55 2.68 2.83
CA VAL A 24 11.61 2.14 3.82
C VAL A 24 11.94 2.74 5.20
N GLU A 25 11.07 3.60 5.69
CA GLU A 25 11.31 4.44 6.88
C GLU A 25 10.16 4.37 7.88
N VAL A 26 10.49 4.18 9.16
CA VAL A 26 9.53 4.29 10.26
C VAL A 26 9.68 5.67 10.92
N GLN A 27 8.61 6.45 10.93
CA GLN A 27 8.54 7.80 11.49
C GLN A 27 7.41 7.90 12.52
N GLY A 28 7.74 7.69 13.79
CA GLY A 28 6.73 7.64 14.85
C GLY A 28 5.83 6.43 14.68
N ASP A 29 4.54 6.70 14.44
CA ASP A 29 3.48 5.68 14.28
C ASP A 29 3.10 5.46 12.79
N LEU A 30 4.02 5.80 11.87
CA LEU A 30 3.86 5.65 10.43
C LEU A 30 5.06 4.93 9.84
N LEU A 31 4.81 3.88 9.08
CA LEU A 31 5.79 3.33 8.13
C LEU A 31 5.48 3.91 6.75
N ARG A 32 6.52 4.42 6.08
CA ARG A 32 6.44 4.91 4.71
C ARG A 32 7.48 4.21 3.84
N CYS A 33 7.04 3.76 2.67
CA CYS A 33 7.86 3.09 1.68
C CYS A 33 7.77 3.87 0.37
N ARG A 34 8.90 4.40 -0.11
CA ARG A 34 8.92 5.16 -1.36
C ARG A 34 8.73 4.20 -2.53
N ALA A 35 7.72 4.45 -3.36
CA ALA A 35 7.52 3.72 -4.61
C ALA A 35 8.81 3.75 -5.45
N ARG A 36 9.09 2.65 -6.14
CA ARG A 36 10.25 2.53 -7.03
C ARG A 36 9.85 2.88 -8.45
N ASP A 37 10.82 3.33 -9.25
CA ASP A 37 10.70 3.59 -10.69
C ASP A 37 9.64 4.62 -11.13
N VAL A 38 8.96 5.27 -10.18
CA VAL A 38 8.06 6.40 -10.41
C VAL A 38 8.80 7.73 -10.19
N LYS A 39 8.57 8.70 -11.09
CA LYS A 39 9.23 10.03 -11.02
C LYS A 39 8.58 10.91 -9.96
N GLU A 40 7.26 10.80 -9.83
CA GLU A 40 6.40 11.57 -8.96
C GLU A 40 6.50 11.08 -7.51
N ASP A 41 6.15 11.95 -6.56
CA ASP A 41 6.20 11.64 -5.14
C ASP A 41 5.05 10.71 -4.74
N ALA A 42 5.31 9.42 -4.60
CA ALA A 42 4.34 8.37 -4.32
C ALA A 42 4.89 7.43 -3.24
N TRP A 43 4.07 7.20 -2.22
CA TRP A 43 4.45 6.49 -1.01
C TRP A 43 3.41 5.44 -0.64
N TYR A 44 3.89 4.24 -0.34
CA TYR A 44 3.08 3.22 0.31
C TYR A 44 3.20 3.39 1.83
N LEU A 45 2.07 3.46 2.53
CA LEU A 45 2.03 3.80 3.95
C LEU A 45 1.39 2.66 4.74
N VAL A 46 1.90 2.44 5.96
CA VAL A 46 1.26 1.59 6.97
C VAL A 46 1.07 2.41 8.24
N GLN A 47 -0.16 2.49 8.72
CA GLN A 47 -0.50 3.26 9.91
C GLN A 47 -1.59 2.55 10.73
N SER A 48 -1.58 2.79 12.04
CA SER A 48 -2.66 2.38 12.93
C SER A 48 -3.70 3.50 13.03
N HIS A 49 -4.97 3.20 12.76
CA HIS A 49 -6.11 4.09 12.95
C HIS A 49 -7.19 3.37 13.76
N ASP A 50 -7.63 3.97 14.88
CA ASP A 50 -8.68 3.44 15.77
C ASP A 50 -8.50 1.97 16.17
N GLY A 51 -7.26 1.50 16.33
CA GLY A 51 -6.97 0.11 16.70
C GLY A 51 -6.82 -0.85 15.52
N HIS A 52 -6.99 -0.38 14.30
CA HIS A 52 -6.85 -1.15 13.06
C HIS A 52 -5.61 -0.70 12.27
N TRP A 53 -4.99 -1.63 11.56
CA TRP A 53 -3.92 -1.31 10.63
C TRP A 53 -4.49 -1.00 9.25
N THR A 54 -3.95 0.02 8.59
CA THR A 54 -4.26 0.35 7.21
C THR A 54 -3.03 0.30 6.34
N VAL A 55 -3.24 0.00 5.06
CA VAL A 55 -2.25 0.10 3.98
C VAL A 55 -2.78 1.07 2.94
N SER A 56 -1.96 2.01 2.48
CA SER A 56 -2.36 2.95 1.44
C SER A 56 -1.26 3.27 0.45
N LEU A 57 -1.65 3.71 -0.75
CA LEU A 57 -0.82 4.52 -1.65
C LEU A 57 -1.22 5.98 -1.49
N SER A 58 -0.24 6.88 -1.39
CA SER A 58 -0.44 8.32 -1.28
C SER A 58 0.50 9.10 -2.21
N THR A 59 -0.05 10.08 -2.91
CA THR A 59 0.72 11.00 -3.77
C THR A 59 0.10 12.41 -3.79
N PRO A 60 0.89 13.50 -3.79
CA PRO A 60 0.37 14.83 -4.09
C PRO A 60 0.18 15.08 -5.59
N ASP A 61 0.65 14.18 -6.45
CA ASP A 61 0.56 14.33 -7.90
C ASP A 61 -0.82 13.91 -8.43
N ARG A 62 -1.55 14.90 -8.94
CA ARG A 62 -2.88 14.69 -9.51
C ARG A 62 -2.83 13.84 -10.78
N TRP A 63 -1.81 14.02 -11.62
CA TRP A 63 -1.73 13.32 -12.91
C TRP A 63 -1.43 11.85 -12.69
N LEU A 64 -0.56 11.52 -11.74
CA LEU A 64 -0.32 10.13 -11.36
C LEU A 64 -1.63 9.47 -10.87
N SER A 65 -2.35 10.12 -9.95
CA SER A 65 -3.66 9.63 -9.50
C SER A 65 -4.65 9.42 -10.65
N GLU A 66 -4.76 10.41 -11.54
CA GLU A 66 -5.67 10.35 -12.70
C GLU A 66 -5.29 9.24 -13.69
N SER A 67 -3.99 8.97 -13.87
CA SER A 67 -3.50 7.89 -14.73
C SER A 67 -3.89 6.51 -14.19
N ILE A 68 -3.75 6.29 -12.87
CA ILE A 68 -4.15 5.06 -12.19
C ILE A 68 -5.66 4.84 -12.34
N GLU A 69 -6.47 5.88 -12.09
CA GLU A 69 -7.92 5.81 -12.24
C GLU A 69 -8.33 5.51 -13.69
N THR A 70 -7.62 6.07 -14.67
CA THR A 70 -7.88 5.85 -16.08
C THR A 70 -7.60 4.39 -16.48
N ASP A 71 -6.46 3.83 -16.04
CA ASP A 71 -6.12 2.43 -16.31
C ASP A 71 -7.14 1.48 -15.68
N LEU A 72 -7.56 1.73 -14.43
CA LEU A 72 -8.61 0.95 -13.76
C LEU A 72 -9.98 1.04 -14.46
N MET A 73 -10.34 2.19 -15.03
CA MET A 73 -11.64 2.34 -15.74
C MET A 73 -11.66 1.69 -17.12
N HIS A 74 -10.51 1.63 -17.81
CA HIS A 74 -10.47 1.30 -19.23
C HIS A 74 -9.84 -0.05 -19.56
N PHE A 75 -8.89 -0.52 -18.75
CA PHE A 75 -8.01 -1.62 -19.13
C PHE A 75 -7.74 -2.63 -18.01
N GLY A 76 -8.08 -2.32 -16.76
CA GLY A 76 -7.79 -3.15 -15.60
C GLY A 76 -9.00 -3.89 -15.06
N ASP A 77 -8.70 -4.98 -14.34
CA ASP A 77 -9.62 -5.55 -13.36
C ASP A 77 -9.83 -4.57 -12.20
N PRO A 78 -10.94 -4.69 -11.44
CA PRO A 78 -11.15 -3.90 -10.24
C PRO A 78 -9.95 -3.97 -9.30
N LEU A 79 -9.61 -2.85 -8.66
CA LEU A 79 -8.40 -2.76 -7.84
C LEU A 79 -8.40 -3.77 -6.68
N GLU A 80 -9.56 -4.08 -6.11
CA GLU A 80 -9.72 -5.14 -5.12
C GLU A 80 -9.31 -6.52 -5.65
N GLU A 81 -9.65 -6.85 -6.90
CA GLU A 81 -9.29 -8.13 -7.52
C GLU A 81 -7.78 -8.19 -7.76
N LEU A 82 -7.18 -7.09 -8.24
CA LEU A 82 -5.72 -7.00 -8.41
C LEU A 82 -4.97 -7.20 -7.07
N ILE A 83 -5.44 -6.56 -5.99
CA ILE A 83 -4.83 -6.74 -4.67
C ILE A 83 -5.04 -8.17 -4.15
N GLU A 84 -6.21 -8.76 -4.38
CA GLU A 84 -6.52 -10.13 -3.98
C GLU A 84 -5.62 -11.14 -4.70
N GLU A 85 -5.41 -11.00 -6.01
CA GLU A 85 -4.50 -11.84 -6.79
C GLU A 85 -3.07 -11.79 -6.22
N GLU A 86 -2.55 -10.61 -5.94
CA GLU A 86 -1.21 -10.44 -5.38
C GLU A 86 -1.11 -11.00 -3.95
N LEU A 87 -2.18 -10.91 -3.14
CA LEU A 87 -2.25 -11.57 -1.83
C LEU A 87 -2.17 -13.10 -1.97
N VAL A 88 -2.87 -13.67 -2.96
CA VAL A 88 -2.82 -15.11 -3.28
C VAL A 88 -1.42 -15.53 -3.70
N GLU A 89 -0.75 -14.75 -4.55
CA GLU A 89 0.64 -15.02 -4.94
C GLU A 89 1.61 -15.00 -3.75
N LEU A 90 1.35 -14.11 -2.77
CA LEU A 90 2.11 -14.03 -1.52
C LEU A 90 1.70 -15.10 -0.48
N GLY A 91 0.76 -15.99 -0.83
CA GLY A 91 0.36 -17.14 -0.03
C GLY A 91 -0.77 -16.86 0.98
N SER A 92 -1.57 -15.83 0.73
CA SER A 92 -2.69 -15.43 1.59
C SER A 92 -4.03 -15.51 0.84
N ASP A 93 -5.12 -15.80 1.54
CA ASP A 93 -6.46 -15.96 0.98
C ASP A 93 -7.47 -14.94 1.57
N PHE A 94 -6.99 -13.72 1.85
CA PHE A 94 -7.88 -12.68 2.37
C PHE A 94 -8.78 -12.15 1.28
N GLU A 95 -10.08 -12.02 1.60
CA GLU A 95 -11.01 -11.22 0.80
C GLU A 95 -10.63 -9.74 0.88
N VAL A 96 -10.70 -9.04 -0.25
CA VAL A 96 -10.33 -7.63 -0.35
C VAL A 96 -11.57 -6.80 -0.64
N GLU A 97 -11.85 -5.82 0.22
CA GLU A 97 -12.85 -4.80 -0.07
C GLU A 97 -12.31 -3.77 -1.07
N ALA A 98 -13.20 -3.19 -1.88
CA ALA A 98 -12.86 -2.07 -2.76
C ALA A 98 -12.11 -0.95 -2.00
N PRO A 99 -10.90 -0.57 -2.42
CA PRO A 99 -10.13 0.46 -1.74
C PRO A 99 -10.85 1.80 -1.76
N LYS A 100 -10.77 2.55 -0.66
CA LYS A 100 -11.29 3.92 -0.63
C LYS A 100 -10.31 4.83 -1.36
N HIS A 101 -10.82 5.64 -2.29
CA HIS A 101 -10.05 6.70 -2.95
C HIS A 101 -10.59 8.08 -2.57
N PHE A 102 -9.73 8.97 -2.06
CA PHE A 102 -10.10 10.34 -1.71
C PHE A 102 -8.90 11.28 -1.70
N ARG A 103 -9.18 12.59 -1.56
CA ARG A 103 -8.16 13.61 -1.35
C ARG A 103 -8.06 13.99 0.13
N SER A 104 -6.90 13.81 0.75
CA SER A 104 -6.65 14.11 2.16
C SER A 104 -6.68 15.61 2.46
N GLU A 105 -6.71 15.97 3.74
CA GLU A 105 -6.62 17.37 4.18
C GLU A 105 -5.28 18.01 3.79
N GLN A 106 -4.22 17.20 3.71
CA GLN A 106 -2.89 17.57 3.23
C GLN A 106 -2.84 17.69 1.70
N ARG A 107 -3.98 17.50 1.01
CA ARG A 107 -4.18 17.60 -0.44
C ARG A 107 -3.52 16.48 -1.25
N GLU A 108 -3.21 15.36 -0.62
CA GLU A 108 -2.72 14.14 -1.28
C GLU A 108 -3.89 13.29 -1.77
N TYR A 109 -3.71 12.60 -2.88
CA TYR A 109 -4.61 11.58 -3.40
C TYR A 109 -4.23 10.24 -2.75
N VAL A 110 -5.21 9.55 -2.17
CA VAL A 110 -4.98 8.40 -1.29
C VAL A 110 -5.90 7.25 -1.65
N PHE A 111 -5.32 6.09 -1.95
CA PHE A 111 -6.00 4.80 -2.06
C PHE A 111 -5.72 3.99 -0.80
N ILE A 112 -6.74 3.52 -0.07
CA ILE A 112 -6.53 2.88 1.24
C ILE A 112 -7.45 1.67 1.49
N ASN A 113 -6.88 0.64 2.13
CA ASN A 113 -7.59 -0.48 2.74
C ASN A 113 -7.27 -0.61 4.23
N THR A 114 -8.24 -1.15 4.96
CA THR A 114 -8.01 -1.69 6.31
C THR A 114 -7.56 -3.14 6.19
N VAL A 115 -6.52 -3.53 6.93
CA VAL A 115 -6.05 -4.92 6.98
C VAL A 115 -6.97 -5.75 7.88
N PRO A 116 -7.59 -6.83 7.38
CA PRO A 116 -8.55 -7.64 8.12
C PRO A 116 -7.85 -8.58 9.11
N LEU A 117 -7.40 -8.04 10.24
CA LEU A 117 -6.82 -8.84 11.32
C LEU A 117 -7.94 -9.44 12.18
N HIS A 118 -7.93 -10.77 12.36
CA HIS A 118 -8.96 -11.51 13.12
C HIS A 118 -9.08 -11.16 14.61
N ASN A 119 -8.22 -10.28 15.13
CA ASN A 119 -8.40 -9.65 16.43
C ASN A 119 -8.19 -8.15 16.24
N GLU A 120 -9.11 -7.33 16.77
CA GLU A 120 -9.07 -5.86 16.83
C GLU A 120 -7.93 -5.33 17.74
N SER A 121 -6.78 -6.02 17.73
CA SER A 121 -5.61 -5.69 18.51
C SER A 121 -4.54 -5.13 17.60
N LEU A 122 -3.95 -4.00 18.00
CA LEU A 122 -2.72 -3.47 17.43
C LEU A 122 -1.56 -4.49 17.43
N ASN A 123 -1.66 -5.57 18.21
CA ASN A 123 -0.73 -6.69 18.21
C ASN A 123 -1.02 -7.71 17.08
N GLY A 124 -1.44 -7.24 15.90
CA GLY A 124 -1.60 -8.08 14.72
C GLY A 124 -0.35 -8.90 14.39
N ASP A 125 -0.43 -9.73 13.35
CA ASP A 125 0.79 -10.34 12.82
C ASP A 125 1.47 -9.33 11.88
N ALA A 126 2.70 -8.92 12.21
CA ALA A 126 3.47 -8.01 11.36
C ALA A 126 3.70 -8.60 9.95
N SER A 127 3.73 -9.93 9.83
CA SER A 127 3.83 -10.60 8.53
C SER A 127 2.58 -10.39 7.68
N ILE A 128 1.38 -10.42 8.28
CA ILE A 128 0.13 -10.15 7.54
C ILE A 128 0.12 -8.72 7.02
N VAL A 129 0.45 -7.74 7.86
CA VAL A 129 0.48 -6.32 7.45
C VAL A 129 1.56 -6.09 6.39
N ALA A 130 2.71 -6.76 6.49
CA ALA A 130 3.74 -6.71 5.45
C ALA A 130 3.27 -7.35 4.14
N THR A 131 2.56 -8.47 4.18
CA THR A 131 1.97 -9.12 3.00
C THR A 131 0.99 -8.19 2.30
N TRP A 132 0.12 -7.51 3.05
CA TRP A 132 -0.79 -6.50 2.49
C TRP A 132 -0.05 -5.32 1.86
N LEU A 133 0.98 -4.79 2.53
CA LEU A 133 1.83 -3.72 2.00
C LEU A 133 2.48 -4.13 0.65
N LEU A 134 2.96 -5.36 0.56
CA LEU A 134 3.61 -5.89 -0.64
C LEU A 134 2.61 -6.18 -1.76
N ALA A 135 1.44 -6.70 -1.45
CA ALA A 135 0.36 -6.87 -2.43
C ALA A 135 -0.09 -5.52 -2.99
N TYR A 136 -0.22 -4.50 -2.15
CA TYR A 136 -0.50 -3.13 -2.59
C TYR A 136 0.57 -2.59 -3.53
N GLU A 137 1.85 -2.82 -3.22
CA GLU A 137 2.93 -2.42 -4.11
C GLU A 137 2.84 -3.13 -5.46
N ALA A 138 2.69 -4.46 -5.44
CA ALA A 138 2.65 -5.29 -6.63
C ALA A 138 1.45 -4.98 -7.54
N ALA A 139 0.28 -4.71 -6.97
CA ALA A 139 -0.92 -4.33 -7.71
C ALA A 139 -0.75 -2.94 -8.36
N PHE A 140 -0.29 -1.94 -7.59
CA PHE A 140 -0.19 -0.57 -8.09
C PHE A 140 0.98 -0.32 -9.03
N ARG A 141 2.09 -1.06 -8.93
CA ARG A 141 3.29 -0.81 -9.75
C ARG A 141 3.04 -0.89 -11.25
N ASN A 142 1.99 -1.60 -11.67
CA ASN A 142 1.62 -1.81 -13.07
C ASN A 142 0.51 -0.85 -13.55
N LEU A 143 0.03 0.07 -12.69
CA LEU A 143 -1.10 0.95 -13.00
C LEU A 143 -0.65 2.37 -13.29
N GLY A 144 -1.22 2.96 -14.34
CA GLY A 144 -0.93 4.33 -14.73
C GLY A 144 0.57 4.54 -14.97
N ASP A 145 1.08 5.67 -14.51
CA ASP A 145 2.48 6.05 -14.65
C ASP A 145 3.37 5.52 -13.49
N MET A 146 2.92 4.50 -12.74
CA MET A 146 3.69 3.93 -11.62
C MET A 146 4.91 3.13 -12.10
N SER A 147 4.83 2.49 -13.28
CA SER A 147 5.99 1.92 -13.95
C SER A 147 6.60 3.00 -14.83
N GLY A 148 7.90 3.29 -14.66
CA GLY A 148 8.61 4.29 -15.47
C GLY A 148 8.74 3.94 -16.97
N GLU A 149 7.97 2.99 -17.47
CA GLU A 149 7.93 2.61 -18.88
C GLU A 149 7.06 3.60 -19.65
N GLU A 150 7.66 4.38 -20.55
CA GLU A 150 6.92 5.11 -21.57
C GLU A 150 6.16 4.08 -22.42
N LYS A 151 4.82 4.07 -22.34
CA LYS A 151 3.98 3.34 -23.31
C LYS A 151 4.23 3.98 -24.70
N ASP A 152 5.11 3.36 -25.49
CA ASP A 152 5.47 3.75 -26.88
C ASP A 152 4.26 3.88 -27.82
#